data_AF-A0A957IQF8-F1
#
_entry.id   AF-A0A957IQF8-F1
#
_cell.length_a   1.000
_cell.length_b   1.000
_cell.length_c   1.000
_cell.angle_alpha   90.00
_cell.angle_beta   90.00
_cell.angle_gamma   90.00
#
_symmetry.space_group_name_H-M   'P 1'
#
loop_
_entity.id
_entity.type
_entity.pdbx_description
1 polymer ?
#
loop_
_entity_poly.entity_id
_entity_poly.type
_entity_poly.pdbx_seq_one_letter_code
_entity_poly.pdbx_strand_id
1 'polypeptide(L)'
;MWKIFCSFALVVLLLGCQANTTNIVNETGTQGNEEVALVTATAVPATATETAVPTFTQTATSSPTPIPTNTATATMTATATETATPTATATETATPTETPTVTNTPQPTLPPVTNTPAPPPTPVLPDAPLAPKTPIQGWDATVFVTAVNTSKTIIDNFLGFFGPITKGDLGNCGAYWGYYGMWESQPGFTDVPDDWYPFYYRYRVITQEFLVAVDPITQVCLNNGGSISEETDQAILTWVENLKFRSEQLITEVQAR
;
A
#
# COMPACT_ATOMS: atom_id res chain seq x y z
N MET A 1 43.26 -1.76 -48.47
CA MET A 1 43.49 -0.30 -48.61
C MET A 1 42.85 0.37 -47.40
N TRP A 2 43.63 0.70 -46.36
CA TRP A 2 44.43 1.94 -46.24
C TRP A 2 43.51 3.11 -45.84
N LYS A 3 43.33 3.40 -44.53
CA LYS A 3 44.11 4.30 -43.62
C LYS A 3 43.53 5.74 -43.60
N ILE A 4 43.14 6.26 -42.43
CA ILE A 4 43.90 7.07 -41.41
C ILE A 4 43.68 8.58 -41.59
N PHE A 5 43.26 9.25 -40.50
CA PHE A 5 43.99 10.33 -39.76
C PHE A 5 43.20 10.58 -38.46
N CYS A 6 43.42 9.84 -37.36
CA CYS A 6 44.37 10.07 -36.23
C CYS A 6 45.29 11.30 -36.24
N SER A 7 45.58 11.78 -35.02
CA SER A 7 46.67 12.65 -34.53
C SER A 7 46.34 14.13 -34.29
N PHE A 8 46.71 14.78 -33.17
CA PHE A 8 47.52 14.52 -31.94
C PHE A 8 47.04 15.58 -30.89
N ALA A 9 47.10 15.47 -29.56
CA ALA A 9 48.12 14.98 -28.62
C ALA A 9 47.45 14.59 -27.28
N LEU A 10 47.74 13.48 -26.59
CA LEU A 10 48.99 13.00 -25.96
C LEU A 10 49.55 13.92 -24.85
N VAL A 11 49.08 13.73 -23.61
CA VAL A 11 49.95 13.72 -22.42
C VAL A 11 49.57 12.54 -21.54
N VAL A 12 50.60 11.76 -21.25
CA VAL A 12 50.67 10.53 -20.46
C VAL A 12 50.74 10.88 -18.97
N LEU A 13 49.99 10.18 -18.11
CA LEU A 13 50.49 9.77 -16.79
C LEU A 13 49.65 8.63 -16.19
N LEU A 14 50.36 7.50 -16.02
CA LEU A 14 50.00 6.27 -15.33
C LEU A 14 50.05 6.44 -13.80
N LEU A 15 49.54 5.41 -13.09
CA LEU A 15 49.56 5.12 -11.64
C LEU A 15 48.27 5.57 -10.93
N GLY A 16 47.50 4.73 -10.23
CA GLY A 16 47.61 3.33 -9.87
C GLY A 16 46.43 2.99 -8.94
N CYS A 17 45.98 1.74 -8.95
CA CYS A 17 45.08 1.18 -7.95
C CYS A 17 45.60 1.46 -6.54
N GLN A 18 44.76 1.92 -5.61
CA GLN A 18 44.65 1.33 -4.26
C GLN A 18 43.22 1.50 -3.74
N ALA A 19 42.62 0.35 -3.38
CA ALA A 19 41.37 0.27 -2.67
C ALA A 19 41.55 0.83 -1.25
N ASN A 20 40.74 1.83 -0.95
CA ASN A 20 40.64 2.46 0.35
C ASN A 20 39.88 1.53 1.31
N THR A 21 40.60 0.83 2.19
CA THR A 21 40.04 0.19 3.40
C THR A 21 40.58 0.92 4.60
N THR A 22 39.83 1.91 5.09
CA THR A 22 40.08 2.53 6.39
C THR A 22 39.41 1.69 7.48
N ASN A 23 40.15 0.70 7.99
CA ASN A 23 39.91 0.18 9.33
C ASN A 23 40.49 1.19 10.32
N ILE A 24 39.60 1.88 11.04
CA ILE A 24 39.94 2.65 12.22
C ILE A 24 39.99 1.66 13.38
N VAL A 25 41.19 1.27 13.80
CA VAL A 25 41.42 0.75 15.16
C VAL A 25 42.27 1.81 15.87
N ASN A 26 41.63 2.52 16.79
CA ASN A 26 42.31 3.40 17.72
C ASN A 26 43.08 2.54 18.72
N GLU A 27 44.41 2.65 18.73
CA GLU A 27 45.22 2.36 19.90
C GLU A 27 45.20 3.57 20.85
N THR A 28 45.03 3.34 22.14
CA THR A 28 45.74 4.11 23.16
C THR A 28 45.82 3.32 24.47
N GLY A 29 47.06 2.96 24.83
CA GLY A 29 47.52 2.90 26.21
C GLY A 29 47.30 1.59 26.95
N THR A 30 48.39 0.84 27.19
CA THR A 30 49.03 0.75 28.51
C THR A 30 50.38 0.07 28.35
N GLN A 31 51.46 0.75 28.77
CA GLN A 31 52.79 0.18 28.91
C GLN A 31 52.77 -0.89 30.01
N GLY A 32 53.05 -2.13 29.63
CA GLY A 32 53.40 -3.24 30.50
C GLY A 32 54.63 -3.93 29.93
N ASN A 33 55.76 -3.69 30.58
CA ASN A 33 56.96 -4.49 30.59
C ASN A 33 56.67 -6.01 30.57
N GLU A 34 57.14 -6.72 29.54
CA GLU A 34 57.47 -8.13 29.68
C GLU A 34 58.41 -8.63 28.56
N GLU A 35 59.09 -9.71 28.90
CA GLU A 35 60.36 -10.25 28.45
C GLU A 35 60.37 -10.71 26.98
N VAL A 36 61.45 -10.38 26.24
CA VAL A 36 61.66 -10.83 24.86
C VAL A 36 62.01 -12.32 24.86
N ALA A 37 61.00 -13.18 24.79
CA ALA A 37 61.17 -14.61 24.51
C ALA A 37 61.19 -14.83 22.98
N LEU A 38 62.34 -15.26 22.47
CA LEU A 38 62.53 -15.66 21.08
C LEU A 38 61.80 -17.00 20.82
N VAL A 39 60.53 -16.92 20.44
CA VAL A 39 59.73 -18.11 20.07
C VAL A 39 60.12 -18.56 18.67
N THR A 40 60.85 -19.68 18.61
CA THR A 40 61.21 -20.35 17.36
C THR A 40 60.00 -21.16 16.88
N ALA A 41 59.33 -20.69 15.83
CA ALA A 41 58.17 -21.36 15.25
C ALA A 41 58.60 -22.66 14.55
N THR A 42 58.19 -23.80 15.11
CA THR A 42 58.39 -25.12 14.51
C THR A 42 57.28 -25.33 13.48
N ALA A 43 57.65 -25.47 12.19
CA ALA A 43 56.69 -25.70 11.11
C ALA A 43 56.00 -27.06 11.26
N VAL A 44 54.68 -27.04 11.44
CA VAL A 44 53.83 -28.24 11.46
C VAL A 44 53.61 -28.71 10.02
N PRO A 45 53.82 -30.00 9.71
CA PRO A 45 53.58 -30.53 8.37
C PRO A 45 52.08 -30.54 8.05
N ALA A 46 51.71 -29.90 6.95
CA ALA A 46 50.34 -29.87 6.44
C ALA A 46 49.89 -31.28 6.02
N THR A 47 48.86 -31.79 6.68
CA THR A 47 48.22 -33.06 6.34
C THR A 47 47.22 -32.81 5.21
N ALA A 48 47.46 -33.40 4.03
CA ALA A 48 46.55 -33.30 2.90
C ALA A 48 45.22 -33.97 3.26
N THR A 49 44.15 -33.17 3.30
CA THR A 49 42.79 -33.66 3.49
C THR A 49 42.23 -34.03 2.12
N GLU A 50 41.89 -35.30 1.92
CA GLU A 50 41.25 -35.73 0.67
C GLU A 50 39.83 -35.17 0.57
N THR A 51 39.60 -34.39 -0.48
CA THR A 51 38.31 -33.80 -0.81
C THR A 51 37.39 -34.88 -1.37
N ALA A 52 36.29 -35.17 -0.64
CA ALA A 52 35.27 -36.09 -1.10
C ALA A 52 34.62 -35.63 -2.41
N VAL A 53 34.50 -36.55 -3.37
CA VAL A 53 33.86 -36.32 -4.67
C VAL A 53 32.34 -36.22 -4.47
N PRO A 54 31.66 -35.17 -4.94
CA PRO A 54 30.21 -35.04 -4.78
C PRO A 54 29.50 -36.15 -5.58
N THR A 55 28.60 -36.86 -4.90
CA THR A 55 27.76 -37.90 -5.50
C THR A 55 26.52 -37.25 -6.11
N PHE A 56 26.33 -37.38 -7.43
CA PHE A 56 25.16 -36.86 -8.13
C PHE A 56 23.90 -37.59 -7.64
N THR A 57 23.04 -36.87 -6.93
CA THR A 57 21.73 -37.37 -6.50
C THR A 57 20.72 -36.98 -7.57
N GLN A 58 20.04 -37.95 -8.18
CA GLN A 58 19.02 -37.68 -9.20
C GLN A 58 17.77 -37.07 -8.54
N THR A 59 17.50 -35.81 -8.85
CA THR A 59 16.31 -35.08 -8.41
C THR A 59 15.09 -35.62 -9.17
N ALA A 60 14.06 -36.03 -8.43
CA ALA A 60 12.79 -36.49 -9.01
C ALA A 60 12.09 -35.32 -9.73
N THR A 61 11.80 -35.52 -11.02
CA THR A 61 11.05 -34.57 -11.84
C THR A 61 9.59 -34.53 -11.37
N SER A 62 9.14 -33.38 -10.87
CA SER A 62 7.75 -33.15 -10.48
C SER A 62 6.82 -33.23 -11.70
N SER A 63 5.80 -34.08 -11.62
CA SER A 63 4.72 -34.23 -12.59
C SER A 63 3.93 -32.92 -12.77
N PRO A 64 3.46 -32.56 -13.98
CA PRO A 64 2.68 -31.35 -14.19
C PRO A 64 1.33 -31.44 -13.44
N THR A 65 1.04 -30.39 -12.68
CA THR A 65 -0.24 -30.18 -12.00
C THR A 65 -1.35 -29.93 -13.04
N PRO A 66 -2.52 -30.58 -12.93
CA PRO A 66 -3.62 -30.35 -13.86
C PRO A 66 -4.12 -28.90 -13.78
N ILE A 67 -4.28 -28.27 -14.94
CA ILE A 67 -4.81 -26.90 -15.07
C ILE A 67 -6.33 -26.94 -14.86
N PRO A 68 -6.91 -26.13 -13.95
CA PRO A 68 -8.35 -26.04 -13.79
C PRO A 68 -8.99 -25.42 -15.04
N THR A 69 -9.96 -26.13 -15.61
CA THR A 69 -10.75 -25.69 -16.76
C THR A 69 -11.72 -24.60 -16.35
N ASN A 70 -11.72 -23.46 -17.06
CA ASN A 70 -12.67 -22.38 -16.86
C ASN A 70 -14.11 -22.89 -16.97
N THR A 71 -14.83 -22.90 -15.86
CA THR A 71 -16.25 -23.21 -15.79
C THR A 71 -17.03 -21.97 -16.23
N ALA A 72 -17.92 -22.12 -17.21
CA ALA A 72 -18.73 -21.03 -17.73
C ALA A 72 -19.63 -20.46 -16.63
N THR A 73 -19.46 -19.17 -16.32
CA THR A 73 -20.28 -18.41 -15.38
C THR A 73 -21.68 -18.21 -15.96
N ALA A 74 -22.71 -18.62 -15.21
CA ALA A 74 -24.10 -18.44 -15.59
C ALA A 74 -24.46 -16.95 -15.69
N THR A 75 -24.97 -16.54 -16.84
CA THR A 75 -25.49 -15.19 -17.09
C THR A 75 -26.78 -14.99 -16.30
N MET A 76 -26.76 -14.12 -15.28
CA MET A 76 -27.96 -13.71 -14.55
C MET A 76 -28.91 -12.96 -15.48
N THR A 77 -30.11 -13.49 -15.65
CA THR A 77 -31.19 -12.88 -16.44
C THR A 77 -31.87 -11.81 -15.58
N ALA A 78 -31.94 -10.57 -16.07
CA ALA A 78 -32.63 -9.48 -15.39
C ALA A 78 -34.12 -9.83 -15.23
N THR A 79 -34.58 -9.93 -13.98
CA THR A 79 -36.00 -10.08 -13.65
C THR A 79 -36.63 -8.69 -13.71
N ALA A 80 -37.62 -8.50 -14.60
CA ALA A 80 -38.40 -7.27 -14.66
C ALA A 80 -39.26 -7.15 -13.39
N THR A 81 -39.07 -6.10 -12.63
CA THR A 81 -39.91 -5.74 -11.48
C THR A 81 -41.22 -5.16 -12.02
N GLU A 82 -42.34 -5.84 -11.77
CA GLU A 82 -43.67 -5.31 -12.08
C GLU A 82 -44.00 -4.12 -11.17
N THR A 83 -44.27 -2.97 -11.79
CA THR A 83 -44.76 -1.76 -11.12
C THR A 83 -46.24 -1.96 -10.77
N ALA A 84 -46.54 -2.10 -9.47
CA ALA A 84 -47.91 -2.13 -8.98
C ALA A 84 -48.63 -0.81 -9.30
N THR A 85 -49.74 -0.91 -10.04
CA THR A 85 -50.63 0.22 -10.35
C THR A 85 -51.57 0.44 -9.16
N PRO A 86 -51.68 1.66 -8.58
CA PRO A 86 -52.59 1.88 -7.46
C PRO A 86 -54.06 1.85 -7.94
N THR A 87 -54.84 0.92 -7.40
CA THR A 87 -56.29 0.86 -7.60
C THR A 87 -56.98 1.94 -6.74
N ALA A 88 -57.60 2.92 -7.38
CA ALA A 88 -58.48 3.87 -6.71
C ALA A 88 -59.78 3.16 -6.30
N THR A 89 -59.98 2.99 -4.99
CA THR A 89 -61.26 2.50 -4.44
C THR A 89 -62.14 3.71 -4.14
N ALA A 90 -63.14 3.96 -4.99
CA ALA A 90 -64.22 4.89 -4.68
C ALA A 90 -65.16 4.23 -3.67
N THR A 91 -65.28 4.79 -2.48
CA THR A 91 -66.33 4.42 -1.51
C THR A 91 -67.35 5.55 -1.51
N GLU A 92 -68.48 5.34 -2.18
CA GLU A 92 -69.68 6.14 -1.94
C GLU A 92 -70.36 5.61 -0.67
N THR A 93 -70.55 6.49 0.32
CA THR A 93 -71.42 6.22 1.47
C THR A 93 -72.43 7.35 1.57
N ALA A 94 -73.70 6.96 1.61
CA ALA A 94 -74.88 7.81 1.53
C ALA A 94 -75.07 8.78 2.72
N THR A 95 -75.51 9.99 2.40
CA THR A 95 -76.35 10.89 3.22
C THR A 95 -77.80 10.40 3.21
N PRO A 96 -78.75 10.84 4.09
CA PRO A 96 -78.65 11.83 5.16
C PRO A 96 -79.37 11.45 6.49
N THR A 97 -79.23 12.29 7.52
CA THR A 97 -80.37 12.67 8.39
C THR A 97 -80.04 14.02 9.04
N GLU A 98 -80.92 15.00 8.84
CA GLU A 98 -80.82 16.32 9.45
C GLU A 98 -81.22 16.27 10.94
N THR A 99 -80.47 17.00 11.76
CA THR A 99 -80.92 17.45 13.08
C THR A 99 -80.38 18.87 13.28
N PRO A 100 -81.24 19.85 13.66
CA PRO A 100 -80.90 21.26 13.56
C PRO A 100 -80.01 21.77 14.71
N THR A 101 -79.08 22.64 14.29
CA THR A 101 -78.65 23.89 14.93
C THR A 101 -77.97 23.86 16.32
N VAL A 102 -76.66 24.11 16.31
CA VAL A 102 -76.00 25.02 17.26
C VAL A 102 -75.06 25.93 16.47
N THR A 103 -75.36 27.23 16.46
CA THR A 103 -74.54 28.29 15.86
C THR A 103 -73.19 28.35 16.58
N ASN A 104 -72.16 27.78 15.97
CA ASN A 104 -70.77 27.92 16.42
C ASN A 104 -70.12 29.09 15.70
N THR A 105 -69.59 30.02 16.51
CA THR A 105 -68.73 31.14 16.14
C THR A 105 -67.66 30.71 15.13
N PRO A 106 -67.36 31.48 14.07
CA PRO A 106 -66.36 31.08 13.08
C PRO A 106 -64.99 30.96 13.76
N GLN A 107 -64.52 29.73 13.88
CA GLN A 107 -63.14 29.43 14.20
C GLN A 107 -62.26 29.94 13.04
N PRO A 108 -61.18 30.68 13.31
CA PRO A 108 -60.30 31.15 12.24
C PRO A 108 -59.76 29.96 11.44
N THR A 109 -60.11 29.92 10.16
CA THR A 109 -59.58 28.94 9.21
C THR A 109 -58.08 29.20 9.11
N LEU A 110 -57.28 28.31 9.72
CA LEU A 110 -55.83 28.32 9.52
C LEU A 110 -55.56 28.11 8.02
N PRO A 111 -54.58 28.82 7.44
CA PRO A 111 -54.20 28.60 6.06
C PRO A 111 -53.82 27.12 5.85
N PRO A 112 -54.04 26.57 4.65
CA PRO A 112 -53.68 25.18 4.36
C PRO A 112 -52.21 24.98 4.72
N VAL A 113 -51.94 23.99 5.58
CA VAL A 113 -50.58 23.51 5.83
C VAL A 113 -50.03 23.04 4.51
N THR A 114 -49.16 23.85 3.92
CA THR A 114 -48.37 23.47 2.77
C THR A 114 -47.47 22.32 3.23
N ASN A 115 -47.79 21.10 2.80
CA ASN A 115 -46.90 19.96 2.97
C ASN A 115 -45.66 20.21 2.10
N THR A 116 -44.71 20.99 2.63
CA THR A 116 -43.38 21.08 2.05
C THR A 116 -42.79 19.67 2.17
N PRO A 117 -42.53 18.97 1.05
CA PRO A 117 -41.91 17.66 1.12
C PRO A 117 -40.61 17.79 1.91
N ALA A 118 -40.39 16.86 2.85
CA ALA A 118 -39.12 16.79 3.56
C ALA A 118 -37.99 16.75 2.51
N PRO A 119 -36.87 17.46 2.74
CA PRO A 119 -35.74 17.38 1.83
C PRO A 119 -35.35 15.91 1.66
N PRO A 120 -34.93 15.50 0.45
CA PRO A 120 -34.42 14.15 0.23
C PRO A 120 -33.35 13.83 1.29
N PRO A 121 -33.29 12.60 1.81
CA PRO A 121 -32.23 12.22 2.74
C PRO A 121 -30.88 12.47 2.07
N THR A 122 -30.01 13.24 2.72
CA THR A 122 -28.63 13.44 2.26
C THR A 122 -27.95 12.06 2.20
N PRO A 123 -27.34 11.68 1.07
CA PRO A 123 -26.56 10.45 1.00
C PRO A 123 -25.49 10.46 2.09
N VAL A 124 -25.49 9.45 2.97
CA VAL A 124 -24.43 9.31 3.97
C VAL A 124 -23.23 8.65 3.30
N LEU A 125 -22.13 9.39 3.21
CA LEU A 125 -20.87 8.87 2.67
C LEU A 125 -20.22 7.92 3.69
N PRO A 126 -19.55 6.83 3.25
CA PRO A 126 -18.88 5.90 4.15
C PRO A 126 -17.66 6.55 4.79
N ASP A 127 -17.40 6.28 6.06
CA ASP A 127 -16.23 6.82 6.78
C ASP A 127 -14.92 6.34 6.15
N ALA A 128 -13.98 7.26 5.91
CA ALA A 128 -12.67 6.94 5.36
C ALA A 128 -11.77 6.26 6.43
N PRO A 129 -11.02 5.20 6.08
CA PRO A 129 -10.19 4.49 7.05
C PRO A 129 -8.99 5.34 7.53
N LEU A 130 -8.74 5.32 8.84
CA LEU A 130 -7.64 6.04 9.49
C LEU A 130 -6.73 5.07 10.25
N ALA A 131 -5.42 5.20 10.04
CA ALA A 131 -4.44 4.45 10.81
C ALA A 131 -4.24 5.12 12.18
N PRO A 132 -3.84 4.38 13.24
CA PRO A 132 -3.76 4.93 14.60
C PRO A 132 -2.85 6.15 14.75
N LYS A 133 -1.79 6.28 13.93
CA LYS A 133 -0.83 7.39 13.95
C LYS A 133 -1.05 8.43 12.86
N THR A 134 -2.16 8.36 12.13
CA THR A 134 -2.47 9.31 11.07
C THR A 134 -2.66 10.72 11.65
N PRO A 135 -1.84 11.72 11.27
CA PRO A 135 -2.10 13.10 11.66
C PRO A 135 -3.36 13.60 10.94
N ILE A 136 -4.23 14.28 11.68
CA ILE A 136 -5.46 14.86 11.15
C ILE A 136 -5.28 16.36 10.96
N GLN A 137 -5.57 16.86 9.77
CA GLN A 137 -5.47 18.28 9.42
C GLN A 137 -6.74 18.77 8.71
N GLY A 138 -6.95 20.08 8.69
CA GLY A 138 -8.05 20.69 7.93
C GLY A 138 -7.85 20.50 6.42
N TRP A 139 -8.96 20.50 5.68
CA TRP A 139 -8.91 20.35 4.23
C TRP A 139 -8.14 21.48 3.52
N ASP A 140 -7.22 21.08 2.67
CA ASP A 140 -6.58 21.92 1.66
C ASP A 140 -6.30 21.04 0.43
N ALA A 141 -6.84 21.42 -0.72
CA ALA A 141 -6.73 20.62 -1.94
C ALA A 141 -5.28 20.48 -2.43
N THR A 142 -4.45 21.50 -2.26
CA THR A 142 -3.02 21.46 -2.64
C THR A 142 -2.25 20.51 -1.74
N VAL A 143 -2.53 20.54 -0.43
CA VAL A 143 -1.93 19.62 0.53
C VAL A 143 -2.40 18.18 0.27
N PHE A 144 -3.68 17.98 -0.08
CA PHE A 144 -4.21 16.67 -0.45
C PHE A 144 -3.53 16.12 -1.72
N VAL A 145 -3.45 16.89 -2.80
CA VAL A 145 -2.75 16.47 -4.03
C VAL A 145 -1.29 16.14 -3.72
N THR A 146 -0.64 16.93 -2.86
CA THR A 146 0.72 16.63 -2.40
C THR A 146 0.78 15.29 -1.67
N ALA A 147 -0.13 15.02 -0.74
CA ALA A 147 -0.19 13.77 0.00
C ALA A 147 -0.41 12.53 -0.90
N VAL A 148 -1.27 12.66 -1.92
CA VAL A 148 -1.49 11.60 -2.92
C VAL A 148 -0.19 11.32 -3.71
N ASN A 149 0.52 12.36 -4.15
CA ASN A 149 1.81 12.20 -4.85
C ASN A 149 2.88 11.58 -3.94
N THR A 150 2.97 12.04 -2.69
CA THR A 150 3.89 11.47 -1.69
C THR A 150 3.62 9.99 -1.47
N SER A 151 2.35 9.59 -1.38
CA SER A 151 1.99 8.16 -1.24
C SER A 151 2.56 7.32 -2.40
N LYS A 152 2.41 7.75 -3.66
CA LYS A 152 3.06 7.06 -4.79
C LYS A 152 4.57 6.98 -4.64
N THR A 153 5.24 8.06 -4.25
CA THR A 153 6.70 8.06 -4.04
C THR A 153 7.10 7.04 -2.97
N ILE A 154 6.32 6.89 -1.90
CA ILE A 154 6.60 5.88 -0.88
C ILE A 154 6.36 4.47 -1.43
N ILE A 155 5.31 4.23 -2.25
CA ILE A 155 5.11 2.93 -2.94
C ILE A 155 6.33 2.60 -3.82
N ASP A 156 6.77 3.56 -4.64
CA ASP A 156 7.90 3.36 -5.55
C ASP A 156 9.20 3.05 -4.79
N ASN A 157 9.48 3.79 -3.71
CA ASN A 157 10.66 3.55 -2.89
C ASN A 157 10.57 2.20 -2.17
N PHE A 158 9.38 1.82 -1.69
CA PHE A 158 9.17 0.51 -1.07
C PHE A 158 9.43 -0.61 -2.07
N LEU A 159 8.86 -0.55 -3.29
CA LEU A 159 9.10 -1.55 -4.33
C LEU A 159 10.56 -1.57 -4.79
N GLY A 160 11.21 -0.42 -4.88
CA GLY A 160 12.63 -0.33 -5.24
C GLY A 160 13.55 -0.96 -4.20
N PHE A 161 13.23 -0.83 -2.92
CA PHE A 161 14.03 -1.37 -1.82
C PHE A 161 13.69 -2.83 -1.51
N PHE A 162 12.41 -3.15 -1.39
CA PHE A 162 11.94 -4.49 -1.02
C PHE A 162 11.79 -5.44 -2.20
N GLY A 163 11.58 -4.95 -3.42
CA GLY A 163 11.46 -5.80 -4.62
C GLY A 163 12.65 -6.74 -4.90
N PRO A 164 13.90 -6.37 -4.55
CA PRO A 164 15.03 -7.30 -4.54
C PRO A 164 15.07 -8.23 -3.32
N ILE A 165 14.74 -7.73 -2.12
CA ILE A 165 14.68 -8.51 -0.86
C ILE A 165 13.72 -9.69 -1.01
N THR A 166 12.58 -9.42 -1.63
CA THR A 166 11.56 -10.41 -1.94
C THR A 166 12.06 -11.51 -2.90
N LYS A 167 13.14 -11.28 -3.64
CA LYS A 167 13.76 -12.24 -4.57
C LYS A 167 14.92 -13.03 -3.97
N GLY A 168 15.03 -13.06 -2.64
CA GLY A 168 16.03 -13.84 -1.90
C GLY A 168 17.20 -13.04 -1.32
N ASP A 169 17.20 -11.71 -1.47
CA ASP A 169 18.14 -10.85 -0.75
C ASP A 169 17.73 -10.68 0.72
N LEU A 170 18.69 -10.38 1.60
CA LEU A 170 18.41 -10.16 3.01
C LEU A 170 17.79 -8.77 3.23
N GLY A 171 16.64 -8.74 3.89
CA GLY A 171 15.97 -7.49 4.30
C GLY A 171 16.51 -6.88 5.59
N ASN A 172 16.19 -5.61 5.82
CA ASN A 172 16.55 -4.88 7.04
C ASN A 172 15.30 -4.29 7.71
N CYS A 173 15.02 -4.71 8.95
CA CYS A 173 13.85 -4.21 9.69
C CYS A 173 13.92 -2.73 10.04
N GLY A 174 15.11 -2.15 10.21
CA GLY A 174 15.26 -0.70 10.39
C GLY A 174 14.81 0.08 9.16
N ALA A 175 15.19 -0.37 7.95
CA ALA A 175 14.71 0.21 6.71
C ALA A 175 13.19 0.04 6.56
N TYR A 176 12.67 -1.15 6.88
CA TYR A 176 11.23 -1.42 6.88
C TYR A 176 10.46 -0.45 7.78
N TRP A 177 10.87 -0.29 9.03
CA TRP A 177 10.23 0.62 9.98
C TRP A 177 10.26 2.08 9.53
N GLY A 178 11.32 2.49 8.80
CA GLY A 178 11.39 3.80 8.16
C GLY A 178 10.24 4.01 7.18
N TYR A 179 10.05 3.08 6.23
CA TYR A 179 8.97 3.17 5.24
C TYR A 179 7.58 3.00 5.87
N TYR A 180 7.42 2.07 6.81
CA TYR A 180 6.17 1.85 7.53
C TYR A 180 5.73 3.11 8.27
N GLY A 181 6.66 3.79 8.96
CA GLY A 181 6.39 5.05 9.64
C GLY A 181 5.97 6.17 8.68
N MET A 182 6.59 6.26 7.50
CA MET A 182 6.18 7.23 6.46
C MET A 182 4.76 6.98 5.94
N TRP A 183 4.32 5.72 5.90
CA TRP A 183 2.97 5.33 5.53
C TRP A 183 1.94 5.61 6.62
N GLU A 184 2.21 5.23 7.86
CA GLU A 184 1.30 5.48 8.98
C GLU A 184 1.07 6.99 9.22
N SER A 185 2.10 7.79 8.94
CA SER A 185 2.09 9.26 9.09
C SER A 185 1.47 10.00 7.89
N GLN A 186 0.95 9.31 6.89
CA GLN A 186 0.20 9.94 5.80
C GLN A 186 -1.04 10.66 6.35
N PRO A 187 -1.28 11.93 5.98
CA PRO A 187 -2.30 12.75 6.61
C PRO A 187 -3.73 12.27 6.34
N GLY A 188 -4.60 12.44 7.33
CA GLY A 188 -6.06 12.44 7.18
C GLY A 188 -6.57 13.89 7.11
N PHE A 189 -7.74 14.07 6.51
CA PHE A 189 -8.32 15.40 6.32
C PHE A 189 -9.71 15.46 6.94
N THR A 190 -10.00 16.52 7.69
CA THR A 190 -11.37 16.85 8.12
C THR A 190 -12.00 17.82 7.13
N ASP A 191 -13.34 17.91 7.15
CA ASP A 191 -14.09 18.91 6.39
C ASP A 191 -13.83 18.83 4.88
N VAL A 192 -13.62 17.60 4.38
CA VAL A 192 -13.39 17.33 2.95
C VAL A 192 -14.67 17.65 2.18
N PRO A 193 -14.62 18.54 1.17
CA PRO A 193 -15.78 18.85 0.33
C PRO A 193 -16.35 17.61 -0.36
N ASP A 194 -17.67 17.57 -0.53
CA ASP A 194 -18.39 16.42 -1.10
C ASP A 194 -17.86 16.01 -2.49
N ASP A 195 -17.44 16.97 -3.31
CA ASP A 195 -16.89 16.72 -4.64
C ASP A 195 -15.47 16.16 -4.62
N TRP A 196 -14.75 16.30 -3.50
CA TRP A 196 -13.42 15.75 -3.25
C TRP A 196 -13.44 14.43 -2.48
N TYR A 197 -14.52 14.16 -1.72
CA TYR A 197 -14.62 13.00 -0.84
C TYR A 197 -14.36 11.65 -1.54
N PRO A 198 -14.83 11.38 -2.77
CA PRO A 198 -14.52 10.12 -3.45
C PRO A 198 -13.01 9.89 -3.69
N PHE A 199 -12.24 10.96 -3.94
CA PHE A 199 -10.79 10.86 -4.10
C PHE A 199 -10.10 10.66 -2.76
N TYR A 200 -10.54 11.41 -1.74
CA TYR A 200 -10.02 11.26 -0.38
C TYR A 200 -10.26 9.85 0.16
N TYR A 201 -11.47 9.30 -0.04
CA TYR A 201 -11.80 7.94 0.36
C TYR A 201 -10.88 6.92 -0.32
N ARG A 202 -10.69 7.01 -1.65
CA ARG A 202 -9.77 6.13 -2.39
C ARG A 202 -8.32 6.24 -1.91
N TYR A 203 -7.86 7.46 -1.64
CA TYR A 203 -6.54 7.70 -1.04
C TYR A 203 -6.38 6.96 0.28
N ARG A 204 -7.34 7.10 1.19
CA ARG A 204 -7.31 6.43 2.51
C ARG A 204 -7.38 4.90 2.40
N VAL A 205 -8.18 4.38 1.47
CA VAL A 205 -8.24 2.93 1.19
C VAL A 205 -6.87 2.43 0.71
N ILE A 206 -6.23 3.10 -0.24
CA ILE A 206 -4.88 2.72 -0.72
C ILE A 206 -3.88 2.68 0.44
N THR A 207 -3.86 3.70 1.29
CA THR A 207 -3.00 3.75 2.47
C THR A 207 -3.27 2.60 3.44
N GLN A 208 -4.54 2.36 3.77
CA GLN A 208 -4.92 1.30 4.72
C GLN A 208 -4.57 -0.09 4.19
N GLU A 209 -4.88 -0.34 2.93
CA GLU A 209 -4.62 -1.64 2.35
C GLU A 209 -3.09 -1.89 2.25
N PHE A 210 -2.27 -0.85 2.03
CA PHE A 210 -0.80 -0.99 2.08
C PHE A 210 -0.34 -1.56 3.41
N LEU A 211 -0.82 -0.98 4.51
CA LEU A 211 -0.47 -1.42 5.86
C LEU A 211 -0.88 -2.87 6.12
N VAL A 212 -2.05 -3.28 5.61
CA VAL A 212 -2.53 -4.67 5.70
C VAL A 212 -1.65 -5.61 4.90
N ALA A 213 -1.29 -5.24 3.68
CA ALA A 213 -0.49 -6.10 2.82
C ALA A 213 0.91 -6.34 3.37
N VAL A 214 1.53 -5.35 4.01
CA VAL A 214 2.86 -5.49 4.61
C VAL A 214 2.84 -6.03 6.05
N ASP A 215 1.68 -6.44 6.59
CA ASP A 215 1.57 -7.00 7.94
C ASP A 215 2.48 -8.22 8.16
N PRO A 216 2.64 -9.18 7.22
CA PRO A 216 3.56 -10.30 7.42
C PRO A 216 5.01 -9.86 7.68
N ILE A 217 5.48 -8.80 7.00
CA ILE A 217 6.79 -8.21 7.24
C ILE A 217 6.82 -7.52 8.61
N THR A 218 5.73 -6.85 8.99
CA THR A 218 5.55 -6.26 10.33
C THR A 218 5.78 -7.32 11.41
N GLN A 219 5.11 -8.47 11.28
CA GLN A 219 5.20 -9.55 12.26
C GLN A 219 6.62 -10.12 12.34
N VAL A 220 7.31 -10.31 11.22
CA VAL A 220 8.72 -10.75 11.22
C VAL A 220 9.61 -9.72 11.92
N CYS A 221 9.43 -8.43 11.65
CA CYS A 221 10.25 -7.39 12.26
C CYS A 221 9.95 -7.13 13.73
N LEU A 222 8.71 -7.35 14.19
CA LEU A 222 8.36 -7.33 15.62
C LEU A 222 9.01 -8.48 16.40
N ASN A 223 9.28 -9.61 15.74
CA ASN A 223 9.92 -10.78 16.32
C ASN A 223 11.46 -10.78 16.20
N ASN A 224 12.08 -9.61 16.03
CA ASN A 224 13.53 -9.44 15.83
C ASN A 224 14.08 -10.13 14.57
N GLY A 225 13.25 -10.28 13.54
CA GLY A 225 13.62 -10.86 12.25
C GLY A 225 13.06 -12.26 12.03
N GLY A 226 13.49 -12.89 10.93
CA GLY A 226 12.96 -14.17 10.46
C GLY A 226 12.86 -14.21 8.94
N SER A 227 12.08 -15.14 8.42
CA SER A 227 11.77 -15.26 7.01
C SER A 227 10.26 -15.25 6.78
N ILE A 228 9.86 -14.70 5.63
CA ILE A 228 8.54 -14.91 5.05
C ILE A 228 8.63 -16.01 4.00
N SER A 229 7.52 -16.70 3.73
CA SER A 229 7.49 -17.69 2.65
C SER A 229 7.54 -17.00 1.29
N GLU A 230 8.08 -17.67 0.27
CA GLU A 230 8.09 -17.17 -1.11
C GLU A 230 6.68 -16.87 -1.64
N GLU A 231 5.67 -17.64 -1.22
CA GLU A 231 4.27 -17.37 -1.57
C GLU A 231 3.77 -16.06 -0.96
N THR A 232 4.02 -15.84 0.34
CA THR A 232 3.67 -14.60 1.03
C THR A 232 4.36 -13.41 0.40
N ASP A 233 5.62 -13.59 0.05
CA ASP A 233 6.46 -12.60 -0.58
C ASP A 233 5.91 -12.13 -1.95
N GLN A 234 5.62 -13.08 -2.84
CA GLN A 234 5.02 -12.78 -4.15
C GLN A 234 3.62 -12.16 -4.02
N ALA A 235 2.85 -12.56 -3.01
CA ALA A 235 1.56 -11.95 -2.73
C ALA A 235 1.71 -10.47 -2.33
N ILE A 236 2.69 -10.13 -1.49
CA ILE A 236 2.98 -8.75 -1.10
C ILE A 236 3.36 -7.92 -2.33
N LEU A 237 4.28 -8.41 -3.16
CA LEU A 237 4.74 -7.68 -4.35
C LEU A 237 3.61 -7.40 -5.33
N THR A 238 2.88 -8.46 -5.72
CA THR A 238 1.76 -8.35 -6.67
C THR A 238 0.74 -7.34 -6.18
N TRP A 239 0.49 -7.35 -4.88
CA TRP A 239 -0.50 -6.50 -4.26
C TRP A 239 -0.03 -5.03 -4.18
N VAL A 240 1.23 -4.78 -3.80
CA VAL A 240 1.80 -3.41 -3.77
C VAL A 240 1.95 -2.84 -5.19
N GLU A 241 2.24 -3.66 -6.20
CA GLU A 241 2.23 -3.26 -7.61
C GLU A 241 0.82 -2.85 -8.06
N ASN A 242 -0.24 -3.56 -7.63
CA ASN A 242 -1.61 -3.16 -7.89
C ASN A 242 -1.95 -1.80 -7.26
N LEU A 243 -1.49 -1.57 -6.02
CA LEU A 243 -1.66 -0.25 -5.39
C LEU A 243 -0.97 0.86 -6.15
N LYS A 244 0.24 0.62 -6.64
CA LYS A 244 0.98 1.60 -7.43
C LYS A 244 0.13 2.09 -8.61
N PHE A 245 -0.42 1.15 -9.37
CA PHE A 245 -1.30 1.46 -10.50
C PHE A 245 -2.53 2.27 -10.08
N ARG A 246 -3.21 1.87 -9.00
CA ARG A 246 -4.39 2.59 -8.48
C ARG A 246 -4.04 3.99 -7.97
N SER A 247 -2.84 4.16 -7.39
CA SER A 247 -2.32 5.46 -6.95
C SER A 247 -2.02 6.37 -8.14
N GLU A 248 -1.49 5.84 -9.24
CA GLU A 248 -1.22 6.60 -10.48
C GLU A 248 -2.52 7.09 -11.14
N GLN A 249 -3.55 6.25 -11.17
CA GLN A 249 -4.88 6.64 -11.62
C GLN A 249 -5.43 7.78 -10.74
N LEU A 250 -5.37 7.62 -9.43
CA LEU A 250 -5.83 8.63 -8.50
C LEU A 250 -5.10 9.97 -8.70
N ILE A 251 -3.78 9.95 -8.88
CA ILE A 251 -2.97 11.16 -9.17
C ILE A 251 -3.49 11.88 -10.41
N THR A 252 -3.73 11.14 -11.49
CA THR A 252 -4.21 11.71 -12.75
C THR A 252 -5.57 12.39 -12.57
N GLU A 253 -6.47 11.76 -11.81
CA GLU A 253 -7.81 12.30 -11.55
C GLU A 253 -7.78 13.55 -10.65
N VAL A 254 -6.96 13.56 -9.59
CA VAL A 254 -6.87 14.71 -8.67
C VAL A 254 -6.11 15.90 -9.28
N GLN A 255 -5.19 15.66 -10.21
CA GLN A 255 -4.48 16.73 -10.94
C GLN A 255 -5.34 17.41 -12.00
N ALA A 256 -6.39 16.73 -12.47
CA ALA A 256 -7.32 17.27 -13.46
C ALA A 256 -8.44 18.14 -12.84
N ARG A 257 -8.49 18.21 -11.51
CA ARG A 257 -9.42 19.04 -10.72
C ARG A 257 -8.88 20.44 -10.52
#